data_AF-A0A015LFK1-F1
#
_entry.id   AF-A0A015LFK1-F1
#
_cell.length_a   1.000
_cell.length_b   1.000
_cell.length_c   1.000
_cell.angle_alpha   90.00
_cell.angle_beta   90.00
_cell.angle_gamma   90.00
#
_symmetry.space_group_name_H-M   'P 1'
#
loop_
_entity.id
_entity.type
_entity.pdbx_description
1 polymer ?
#
loop_
_entity_poly.entity_id
_entity_poly.type
_entity_poly.pdbx_seq_one_letter_code
_entity_poly.pdbx_strand_id
1 'polypeptide(L)' 'MEEDKYNEIIKNIDNEQHYRIKDGLLYRVKDNRELRVIRKYEFEGLMYIAHDHELSGHFGIDATHERVKEKYYWKGMK' A
#
# COMPACT_ATOMS: atom_id res chain seq x y z
N MET A 1 -6.10 -4.73 -0.23
CA MET A 1 -6.32 -5.73 -1.31
C MET A 1 -6.85 -7.00 -0.68
N GLU A 2 -7.83 -7.69 -1.28
CA GLU A 2 -8.28 -8.99 -0.77
C GLU A 2 -7.12 -10.00 -0.80
N GLU A 3 -7.08 -10.89 0.19
CA GLU A 3 -5.98 -11.84 0.41
C GLU A 3 -5.74 -12.74 -0.80
N ASP A 4 -6.81 -13.29 -1.37
CA ASP A 4 -6.73 -14.18 -2.53
C ASP A 4 -6.07 -13.51 -3.73
N LYS A 5 -6.40 -12.24 -3.96
CA LYS A 5 -5.84 -11.46 -5.07
C LYS A 5 -4.38 -11.08 -4.83
N TYR A 6 -4.02 -10.77 -3.59
CA TYR A 6 -2.63 -10.53 -3.22
C TYR A 6 -1.77 -11.78 -3.49
N ASN A 7 -2.28 -12.95 -3.07
CA ASN A 7 -1.60 -14.23 -3.26
C ASN A 7 -1.58 -14.68 -4.73
N GLU A 8 -2.62 -14.39 -5.51
CA GLU A 8 -2.64 -14.61 -6.96
C GLU A 8 -1.51 -13.86 -7.67
N ILE A 9 -1.30 -12.58 -7.34
CA ILE A 9 -0.23 -11.77 -7.93
C ILE A 9 1.14 -12.33 -7.55
N ILE A 10 1.34 -12.71 -6.28
CA ILE A 10 2.60 -13.31 -5.83
C ILE A 10 2.88 -14.62 -6.58
N LYS A 11 1.88 -15.48 -6.75
CA LYS A 11 2.04 -16.76 -7.46
C LYS A 11 2.40 -16.56 -8.93
N ASN A 12 1.95 -15.47 -9.54
CA ASN A 12 2.16 -15.16 -10.95
C ASN A 12 3.15 -14.00 -11.15
N ILE A 13 4.04 -13.75 -10.19
CA ILE A 13 4.88 -12.53 -10.18
C ILE A 13 5.71 -12.36 -11.45
N ASP A 14 6.17 -13.46 -12.04
CA ASP A 14 6.96 -13.44 -13.29
C ASP A 14 6.18 -12.90 -14.50
N ASN A 15 4.84 -12.95 -14.45
CA ASN A 15 3.94 -12.42 -15.48
C ASN A 15 3.37 -11.03 -15.12
N GLU A 16 3.62 -10.54 -13.90
CA GLU A 16 3.03 -9.32 -13.36
C GLU A 16 4.01 -8.14 -13.48
N GLN A 17 4.12 -7.58 -14.70
CA GLN A 17 5.11 -6.55 -15.05
C GLN A 17 5.05 -5.26 -14.19
N HIS A 18 3.91 -5.00 -13.56
CA HIS A 18 3.69 -3.83 -12.70
C HIS A 18 3.90 -4.13 -11.22
N TYR A 19 4.34 -5.34 -10.86
CA TYR A 19 4.54 -5.74 -9.48
C TYR A 19 5.93 -6.31 -9.26
N ARG A 20 6.41 -6.17 -8.03
CA ARG A 20 7.70 -6.70 -7.58
C ARG A 20 7.58 -7.20 -6.15
N ILE A 21 8.32 -8.26 -5.84
CA ILE A 21 8.48 -8.72 -4.46
C ILE A 21 9.81 -8.22 -3.94
N LYS A 22 9.79 -7.59 -2.76
CA LYS A 22 10.98 -7.13 -2.05
C LYS A 22 10.79 -7.41 -0.57
N ASP A 23 11.77 -8.05 0.07
CA ASP A 23 11.73 -8.41 1.49
C ASP A 23 10.46 -9.19 1.91
N GLY A 24 9.95 -10.04 1.01
CA GLY A 24 8.71 -10.82 1.23
C GLY A 24 7.41 -10.02 1.11
N LEU A 25 7.47 -8.75 0.72
CA LEU A 25 6.33 -7.87 0.53
C LEU A 25 6.11 -7.56 -0.94
N LEU A 26 4.84 -7.42 -1.33
CA LEU A 26 4.45 -7.06 -2.69
C LEU A 26 4.45 -5.54 -2.84
N TYR A 27 5.03 -5.06 -3.94
CA TYR A 27 5.06 -3.65 -4.33
C TYR A 27 4.46 -3.50 -5.72
N ARG A 28 3.69 -2.43 -5.94
CA ARG A 28 3.24 -1.99 -7.25
C ARG A 28 4.19 -0.92 -7.77
N VAL A 29 4.72 -1.12 -8.97
CA VAL A 29 5.54 -0.14 -9.67
C VAL A 29 4.63 0.77 -10.50
N LYS A 30 4.69 2.07 -10.23
CA LYS A 30 3.95 3.09 -10.98
C LYS A 30 4.76 4.38 -11.03
N ASP A 31 4.97 4.96 -12.21
CA ASP A 31 5.68 6.24 -12.40
C ASP A 31 7.05 6.29 -11.70
N ASN A 32 7.85 5.22 -11.83
CA ASN A 32 9.13 5.01 -11.13
C ASN A 32 9.06 5.00 -9.60
N ARG A 33 7.87 4.87 -9.02
CA ARG A 33 7.66 4.68 -7.58
C ARG A 33 7.26 3.25 -7.29
N GLU A 34 7.74 2.73 -6.16
CA GLU A 34 7.33 1.44 -5.61
C GLU A 34 6.37 1.69 -4.44
N LEU A 35 5.11 1.32 -4.63
CA LEU A 35 4.06 1.46 -3.63
C LEU A 35 3.82 0.12 -2.97
N ARG A 36 3.99 0.01 -1.65
CA ARG A 36 3.73 -1.24 -0.94
C ARG A 36 2.26 -1.61 -1.09
N VAL A 37 1.98 -2.79 -1.61
CA VAL A 37 0.63 -3.32 -1.69
C VAL A 37 0.21 -3.75 -0.29
N ILE A 38 -0.88 -3.16 0.21
CA ILE A 38 -1.43 -3.52 1.51
C ILE A 38 -2.65 -4.43 1.38
N ARG A 39 -2.68 -5.46 2.21
CA ARG A 39 -3.80 -6.38 2.36
C ARG A 39 -4.92 -5.70 3.14
N LYS A 40 -6.15 -6.18 2.96
CA LYS A 40 -7.34 -5.56 3.53
C LYS A 40 -7.27 -5.48 5.05
N TYR A 41 -6.77 -6.52 5.71
CA TYR A 41 -6.62 -6.53 7.16
C TYR A 41 -5.48 -5.62 7.67
N GLU A 42 -4.52 -5.25 6.81
CA GLU A 42 -3.44 -4.31 7.18
C GLU A 42 -3.92 -2.85 7.13
N PHE A 43 -5.07 -2.58 6.48
CA PHE A 43 -5.54 -1.23 6.21
C PHE A 43 -5.88 -0.44 7.47
N GLU A 44 -6.66 -1.02 8.38
CA GLU A 44 -7.07 -0.32 9.62
C GLU A 44 -5.86 0.03 10.49
N GLY A 45 -4.93 -0.90 10.67
CA GLY A 45 -3.69 -0.66 11.41
C GLY A 45 -2.82 0.41 10.76
N LEU A 46 -2.71 0.41 9.42
CA LEU A 46 -1.98 1.45 8.70
C LEU A 46 -2.63 2.83 8.91
N MET A 47 -3.95 2.92 8.84
CA MET A 47 -4.67 4.18 9.02
C MET A 47 -4.53 4.70 10.45
N TYR A 48 -4.62 3.81 11.44
CA TYR A 48 -4.36 4.14 12.84
C TYR A 48 -2.96 4.74 13.02
N ILE A 49 -1.91 4.04 12.57
CA ILE A 49 -0.53 4.51 12.70
C ILE A 49 -0.32 5.85 11.97
N ALA A 50 -0.87 6.00 10.76
CA ALA A 50 -0.72 7.22 9.98
C ALA A 50 -1.38 8.44 10.66
N HIS A 51 -2.50 8.22 11.35
CA HIS A 51 -3.21 9.25 12.11
C HIS A 51 -2.56 9.55 13.48
N ASP A 52 -2.12 8.52 14.21
CA ASP A 52 -1.69 8.60 15.62
C ASP A 52 -0.21 8.95 15.80
N HIS A 53 0.61 8.87 14.75
CA HIS A 53 2.00 9.30 14.85
C HIS A 53 2.05 10.81 15.14
N GLU A 54 2.63 11.22 16.27
CA GLU A 54 2.76 12.63 16.73
C GLU A 54 3.43 13.57 15.70
N LEU A 55 4.12 13.02 14.68
CA LEU A 55 4.72 13.74 13.55
C LEU A 55 3.72 14.10 12.44
N SER A 56 2.48 13.62 12.52
CA SER A 56 1.37 13.97 11.64
C SER A 56 0.80 15.35 11.99
N GLY A 57 1.61 16.26 12.56
CA GLY A 57 1.30 17.60 13.05
C GLY A 57 -0.10 18.13 12.74
N HIS A 58 -1.13 17.58 13.38
CA HIS A 58 -2.56 17.87 13.17
C HIS A 58 -2.97 18.18 11.71
N PHE A 59 -2.32 17.58 10.72
CA PHE A 59 -2.74 17.75 9.34
C PHE A 59 -3.96 16.87 9.18
N GLY A 60 -5.09 17.46 8.74
CA GLY A 60 -6.36 16.77 8.64
C GLY A 60 -6.30 15.47 7.82
N ILE A 61 -7.41 14.74 7.79
CA ILE A 61 -7.58 13.42 7.14
C ILE A 61 -6.96 13.39 5.73
N ASP A 62 -7.06 14.48 4.96
CA ASP A 62 -6.55 14.59 3.59
C ASP A 62 -5.02 14.49 3.50
N ALA A 63 -4.27 15.16 4.38
CA ALA A 63 -2.81 15.12 4.35
C ALA A 63 -2.26 13.74 4.80
N THR A 64 -2.94 13.11 5.75
CA THR A 64 -2.65 11.72 6.15
C THR A 64 -2.90 10.76 5.00
N HIS A 65 -4.01 10.94 4.26
CA HIS A 65 -4.29 10.18 3.06
C HIS A 65 -3.25 10.40 1.94
N GLU A 66 -2.81 11.63 1.68
CA GLU A 66 -1.79 11.92 0.66
C GLU A 66 -0.45 11.23 0.96
N ARG A 67 0.03 11.33 2.21
CA ARG A 67 1.27 10.65 2.64
C ARG A 67 1.19 9.12 2.51
N VAL A 68 0.02 8.56 2.80
CA VAL A 68 -0.22 7.13 2.61
C VAL A 68 -0.21 6.78 1.11
N LYS A 69 -0.81 7.63 0.26
CA LYS A 69 -0.84 7.44 -1.20
C LYS A 69 0.53 7.47 -1.87
N GLU A 70 1.50 8.15 -1.28
CA GLU A 70 2.86 8.17 -1.79
C GLU A 70 3.64 6.87 -1.55
N LYS A 71 3.23 6.05 -0.57
CA LYS A 71 4.00 4.88 -0.12
C LYS A 71 3.26 3.55 -0.25
N TYR A 72 1.93 3.59 -0.31
CA TYR A 72 1.09 2.39 -0.25
C TYR A 72 0.10 2.35 -1.41
N TYR A 73 -0.31 1.13 -1.77
CA TYR A 73 -1.30 0.88 -2.79
C TYR A 73 -2.31 -0.18 -2.33
N TRP A 74 -3.60 0.05 -2.59
CA TRP A 74 -4.62 -0.98 -2.53
C TRP A 74 -5.64 -0.80 -3.66
N LYS A 75 -6.29 -1.90 -4.05
CA LYS A 75 -7.37 -1.87 -5.03
C LYS A 75 -8.54 -1.05 -4.47
N GLY A 76 -9.00 -0.03 -5.21
CA GLY A 76 -10.08 0.88 -4.80
C GLY A 76 -9.62 2.22 -4.22
N MET A 77 -8.31 2.41 -4.10
CA MET A 77 -7.70 3.69 -3.79
C MET A 77 -7.93 4.66 -4.96
N LYS A 78 -8.67 5.75 -4.71
CA LYS A 78 -8.88 6.84 -5.67
C LYS A 78 -7.70 7.80 -5.70
#